data_AF-A0A699W834-F1
#
_entry.id   AF-A0A699W834-F1
#
_cell.length_a   1.000
_cell.length_b   1.000
_cell.length_c   1.000
_cell.angle_alpha   90.00
_cell.angle_beta   90.00
_cell.angle_gamma   90.00
#
_symmetry.space_group_name_H-M   'P 1'
#
loop_
_entity.id
_entity.type
_entity.pdbx_description
1 polymer ?
#
loop_
_entity_poly.entity_id
_entity_poly.type
_entity_poly.pdbx_seq_one_letter_code
_entity_poly.pdbx_strand_id
1 'polypeptide(L)'
;MLEKDMYDSWKSRMELYMLNHPHSRMILESVEQGPLIWPTMEVKGVTRVKKYLELSTGEAIQADCDVKATNIILQGLPPEVYALVGTYKVAKELWEHIQMLMQGTSLTKQEREC
;
A
#
# COMPACT_ATOMS: atom_id res chain seq x y z
N MET A 1 10.71 1.88 19.50
CA MET A 1 11.34 1.92 18.17
C MET A 1 11.69 0.48 17.87
N LEU A 2 11.14 -0.10 16.80
CA LEU A 2 11.44 -1.48 16.43
C LEU A 2 12.90 -1.56 15.96
N GLU A 3 13.62 -2.63 16.29
CA GLU A 3 15.02 -2.79 15.92
C GLU A 3 15.16 -2.88 14.39
N LYS A 4 16.26 -2.38 13.84
CA LYS A 4 16.44 -2.25 12.37
C LYS A 4 16.41 -3.60 11.64
N ASP A 5 16.96 -4.64 12.27
CA ASP A 5 16.91 -6.03 11.80
C ASP A 5 15.47 -6.57 11.70
N MET A 6 14.56 -6.10 12.55
CA MET A 6 13.14 -6.45 12.47
C MET A 6 12.46 -5.87 11.23
N TYR A 7 12.90 -4.70 10.74
CA TYR A 7 12.38 -4.13 9.49
C TYR A 7 12.80 -4.95 8.28
N ASP A 8 14.10 -5.25 8.14
CA ASP A 8 14.61 -5.99 6.99
C ASP A 8 14.00 -7.41 6.93
N SER A 9 13.81 -8.05 8.09
CA SER A 9 13.09 -9.33 8.20
C SER A 9 11.62 -9.22 7.78
N TRP A 10 10.89 -8.23 8.30
CA TRP A 10 9.49 -7.99 7.95
C TRP A 10 9.33 -7.71 6.46
N LYS A 11 10.17 -6.83 5.91
CA LYS A 11 10.19 -6.46 4.50
C LYS A 11 10.39 -7.69 3.61
N SER A 12 11.43 -8.48 3.88
CA SER A 12 11.71 -9.70 3.12
C SER A 12 10.54 -10.69 3.17
N ARG A 13 9.91 -10.87 4.34
CA ARG A 13 8.74 -11.74 4.49
C ARG A 13 7.55 -11.24 3.68
N MET A 14 7.29 -9.94 3.66
CA MET A 14 6.19 -9.35 2.89
C MET A 14 6.41 -9.45 1.39
N GLU A 15 7.62 -9.16 0.90
CA GLU A 15 7.98 -9.29 -0.51
C GLU A 15 7.81 -10.74 -0.99
N LEU A 16 8.30 -11.72 -0.22
CA LEU A 16 8.11 -13.15 -0.52
C LEU A 16 6.63 -13.55 -0.53
N TYR A 17 5.83 -13.01 0.40
CA TYR A 17 4.40 -13.29 0.46
C TYR A 17 3.66 -12.72 -0.76
N MET A 18 3.97 -11.48 -1.15
CA MET A 18 3.41 -10.85 -2.36
C MET A 18 3.80 -11.62 -3.63
N LEU A 19 5.04 -12.11 -3.70
CA LEU A 19 5.54 -12.93 -4.82
C LEU A 19 4.78 -14.25 -5.00
N ASN A 20 4.20 -14.80 -3.94
CA ASN A 20 3.48 -16.06 -3.96
C ASN A 20 2.00 -15.94 -4.40
N HIS A 21 1.55 -14.75 -4.81
CA HIS A 21 0.19 -14.54 -5.29
C HIS A 21 0.10 -14.45 -6.82
N PRO A 22 -1.06 -14.80 -7.41
CA PRO A 22 -1.34 -14.42 -8.80
C PRO A 22 -1.19 -12.91 -8.97
N HIS A 23 -0.62 -12.49 -10.10
CA HIS A 23 -0.37 -11.08 -10.40
C HIS A 23 0.61 -10.41 -9.43
N SER A 24 1.49 -11.21 -8.82
CA SER A 24 2.50 -10.75 -7.86
C SER A 24 3.30 -9.53 -8.31
N ARG A 25 3.66 -9.45 -9.59
CA ARG A 25 4.32 -8.27 -10.16
C ARG A 25 3.47 -7.00 -10.01
N MET A 26 2.18 -7.07 -10.35
CA MET A 26 1.28 -5.93 -10.20
C MET A 26 1.08 -5.56 -8.73
N ILE A 27 1.01 -6.54 -7.83
CA ILE A 27 0.93 -6.30 -6.37
C ILE A 27 2.17 -5.55 -5.88
N LEU A 28 3.37 -5.95 -6.31
CA LEU A 28 4.61 -5.26 -5.96
C LEU A 28 4.66 -3.84 -6.56
N GLU A 29 4.26 -3.69 -7.82
CA GLU A 29 4.18 -2.38 -8.49
C GLU A 29 3.20 -1.43 -7.76
N SER A 30 2.09 -1.93 -7.21
CA SER A 30 1.17 -1.12 -6.38
C SER A 30 1.85 -0.55 -5.13
N VAL A 31 2.82 -1.26 -4.56
CA VAL A 31 3.60 -0.81 -3.39
C VAL A 31 4.67 0.20 -3.81
N GLU A 32 5.36 -0.03 -4.93
CA GLU A 32 6.47 0.81 -5.38
C GLU A 32 6.00 2.10 -6.06
N GLN A 33 5.03 1.98 -6.97
CA GLN A 33 4.60 3.06 -7.85
C GLN A 33 3.36 3.75 -7.31
N GLY A 34 2.48 3.00 -6.65
CA GLY A 34 1.20 3.48 -6.14
C GLY A 34 0.02 2.84 -6.88
N PRO A 35 -1.21 3.19 -6.49
CA PRO A 35 -2.40 2.54 -6.99
C PRO A 35 -2.75 3.02 -8.40
N LEU A 36 -3.65 2.31 -9.07
CA LEU A 36 -4.29 2.74 -10.30
C LEU A 36 -4.82 4.17 -10.18
N ILE A 37 -4.36 5.05 -11.07
CA ILE A 37 -5.00 6.34 -11.28
C ILE A 37 -6.33 6.06 -11.97
N TRP A 38 -7.42 6.35 -11.28
CA TRP A 38 -8.73 5.94 -11.76
C TRP A 38 -9.05 6.59 -13.12
N PRO A 39 -9.33 5.79 -14.16
CA PRO A 39 -9.51 6.30 -15.50
C PRO A 39 -10.81 7.09 -15.65
N THR A 40 -10.83 8.00 -16.61
CA THR A 40 -12.01 8.78 -17.00
C THR A 40 -12.58 8.32 -18.34
N MET A 41 -13.86 8.61 -18.57
CA MET A 41 -14.56 8.38 -19.83
C MET A 41 -15.47 9.56 -20.13
N GLU A 42 -15.61 9.89 -21.41
CA GLU A 42 -16.59 10.86 -21.89
C GLU A 42 -17.93 10.18 -22.18
N VAL A 43 -19.00 10.66 -21.58
CA VAL A 43 -20.36 10.23 -21.87
C VAL A 43 -21.18 11.45 -22.25
N LYS A 44 -21.59 11.52 -23.52
CA LYS A 44 -22.40 12.62 -24.07
C LYS A 44 -21.78 14.01 -23.84
N GLY A 45 -20.48 14.18 -24.07
CA GLY A 45 -19.78 15.46 -23.89
C GLY A 45 -19.37 15.78 -22.45
N VAL A 46 -19.62 14.89 -21.49
CA VAL A 46 -19.21 15.07 -20.09
C VAL A 46 -18.16 14.03 -19.71
N THR A 47 -16.98 14.49 -19.30
CA THR A 47 -15.93 13.63 -18.75
C THR A 47 -16.24 13.29 -17.30
N ARG A 48 -16.27 11.99 -16.98
CA ARG A 48 -16.38 11.52 -15.59
C ARG A 48 -15.46 10.35 -15.32
N VAL A 49 -15.17 10.12 -14.05
CA VAL A 49 -14.47 8.94 -13.55
C VAL A 49 -15.29 7.68 -13.89
N LYS A 50 -14.63 6.63 -14.39
CA LYS A 50 -15.27 5.35 -14.69
C LYS A 50 -15.81 4.70 -13.42
N LYS A 51 -16.86 3.90 -13.50
CA LYS A 51 -17.22 2.95 -12.44
C LYS A 51 -16.37 1.68 -12.60
N TYR A 52 -16.29 0.86 -11.55
CA TYR A 52 -15.56 -0.42 -11.62
C TYR A 52 -16.00 -1.30 -12.80
N LEU A 53 -17.32 -1.42 -13.03
CA LEU A 53 -17.88 -2.21 -14.15
C LEU A 53 -17.56 -1.63 -15.54
N GLU A 54 -17.07 -0.40 -15.62
CA GLU A 54 -16.69 0.28 -16.86
C GLU A 54 -15.18 0.19 -17.13
N LEU A 55 -14.42 -0.38 -16.19
CA LEU A 55 -13.00 -0.64 -16.35
C LEU A 55 -12.78 -1.72 -17.41
N SER A 56 -11.70 -1.56 -18.18
CA SER A 56 -11.13 -2.66 -18.94
C SER A 56 -10.64 -3.77 -18.00
N THR A 57 -10.46 -4.97 -18.55
CA THR A 57 -9.97 -6.12 -17.77
C THR A 57 -8.65 -5.82 -17.06
N GLY A 58 -7.72 -5.12 -17.71
CA GLY A 58 -6.43 -4.75 -17.12
C GLY A 58 -6.56 -3.75 -15.97
N GLU A 59 -7.38 -2.70 -16.14
CA GLU A 59 -7.65 -1.71 -15.09
C GLU A 59 -8.33 -2.36 -13.87
N ALA A 60 -9.30 -3.27 -14.08
CA ALA A 60 -9.97 -3.98 -12.99
C ALA A 60 -9.00 -4.90 -12.23
N ILE A 61 -8.16 -5.65 -12.94
CA ILE A 61 -7.11 -6.48 -12.33
C ILE A 61 -6.15 -5.63 -11.49
N GLN A 62 -5.75 -4.45 -11.99
CA GLN A 62 -4.87 -3.56 -11.24
C GLN A 62 -5.54 -3.03 -9.97
N ALA A 63 -6.79 -2.56 -10.07
CA ALA A 63 -7.56 -2.11 -8.90
C ALA A 63 -7.69 -3.21 -7.83
N ASP A 64 -7.91 -4.46 -8.24
CA ASP A 64 -7.97 -5.60 -7.34
C ASP A 64 -6.60 -5.89 -6.70
N CYS A 65 -5.51 -5.77 -7.47
CA CYS A 65 -4.14 -5.91 -6.96
C CYS A 65 -3.78 -4.81 -5.97
N ASP A 66 -4.20 -3.56 -6.18
CA ASP A 66 -3.98 -2.44 -5.25
C ASP A 66 -4.62 -2.71 -3.89
N VAL A 67 -5.89 -3.16 -3.89
CA VAL A 67 -6.60 -3.55 -2.66
C VAL A 67 -5.89 -4.72 -1.98
N LYS A 68 -5.41 -5.69 -2.77
CA LYS A 68 -4.69 -6.85 -2.25
C LYS A 68 -3.35 -6.47 -1.63
N ALA A 69 -2.58 -5.58 -2.26
CA ALA A 69 -1.33 -5.06 -1.72
C ALA A 69 -1.56 -4.38 -0.36
N THR A 70 -2.56 -3.50 -0.28
CA THR A 70 -2.95 -2.85 0.98
C THR A 70 -3.30 -3.87 2.06
N ASN A 71 -4.12 -4.87 1.73
CA ASN A 71 -4.53 -5.91 2.69
C ASN A 71 -3.36 -6.77 3.17
N ILE A 72 -2.45 -7.16 2.27
CA ILE A 72 -1.25 -7.93 2.62
C ILE A 72 -0.39 -7.15 3.62
N ILE A 73 -0.12 -5.88 3.34
CA ILE A 73 0.68 -5.03 4.23
C ILE A 73 0.02 -4.95 5.60
N LEU A 74 -1.26 -4.59 5.67
CA LEU A 74 -1.97 -4.41 6.94
C LEU A 74 -2.03 -5.70 7.78
N GLN A 75 -2.20 -6.88 7.15
CA GLN A 75 -2.21 -8.16 7.85
C GLN A 75 -0.83 -8.58 8.36
N GLY A 76 0.24 -8.09 7.73
CA GLY A 76 1.61 -8.35 8.14
C GLY A 76 2.09 -7.49 9.31
N LEU A 77 1.28 -6.55 9.81
CA LEU A 77 1.71 -5.59 10.82
C LEU A 77 1.50 -6.06 12.26
N PRO A 78 2.46 -5.78 13.17
CA PRO A 78 2.20 -5.80 14.60
C PRO A 78 1.10 -4.79 14.98
N PRO A 79 0.25 -5.07 15.99
CA PRO A 79 -0.84 -4.18 16.39
C PRO A 79 -0.42 -2.73 16.67
N GLU A 80 0.77 -2.54 17.25
CA GLU A 80 1.30 -1.22 17.59
C GLU A 80 1.63 -0.40 16.35
N VAL A 81 2.14 -1.04 15.29
CA VAL A 81 2.41 -0.38 14.01
C VAL A 81 1.10 -0.10 13.28
N TYR A 82 0.17 -1.06 13.29
CA TYR A 82 -1.14 -0.90 12.68
C TYR A 82 -1.89 0.32 13.25
N ALA A 83 -1.85 0.53 14.57
CA ALA A 83 -2.48 1.68 15.21
C ALA A 83 -1.93 3.02 14.70
N LEU A 84 -0.65 3.07 14.29
CA LEU A 84 0.00 4.29 13.80
C LEU A 84 -0.25 4.55 12.31
N VAL A 85 -0.43 3.50 11.49
CA VAL A 85 -0.55 3.63 10.03
C VAL A 85 -1.93 3.25 9.48
N GLY A 86 -2.88 2.81 10.32
CA GLY A 86 -4.20 2.34 9.88
C GLY A 86 -5.10 3.40 9.23
N THR A 87 -4.71 4.68 9.34
CA THR A 87 -5.35 5.81 8.65
C THR A 87 -5.07 5.81 7.15
N TYR A 88 -3.90 5.35 6.72
CA TYR A 88 -3.54 5.23 5.31
C TYR A 88 -4.31 4.09 4.63
N LYS A 89 -4.68 4.30 3.36
CA LYS A 89 -5.50 3.35 2.58
C LYS A 89 -4.78 2.82 1.34
N VAL A 90 -3.60 3.38 1.04
CA VAL A 90 -2.81 3.06 -0.14
C VAL A 90 -1.58 2.26 0.27
N ALA A 91 -1.33 1.15 -0.43
CA ALA A 91 -0.23 0.23 -0.14
C ALA A 91 1.13 0.94 -0.09
N LYS A 92 1.40 1.83 -1.05
CA LYS A 92 2.61 2.64 -1.10
C LYS A 92 2.79 3.55 0.12
N GLU A 93 1.76 4.31 0.48
CA GLU A 93 1.81 5.21 1.63
C GLU A 93 2.04 4.42 2.93
N LEU A 94 1.33 3.30 3.08
CA LEU A 94 1.53 2.38 4.21
C LEU A 94 3.00 1.93 4.27
N TRP A 95 3.52 1.42 3.16
CA TRP A 95 4.89 0.90 3.07
C TRP A 95 5.95 1.95 3.42
N GLU A 96 5.84 3.16 2.87
CA GLU A 96 6.76 4.27 3.12
C GLU A 96 6.74 4.70 4.60
N HIS A 97 5.55 4.80 5.21
CA HIS A 97 5.42 5.18 6.62
C HIS A 97 5.91 4.07 7.56
N ILE A 98 5.65 2.80 7.26
CA ILE A 98 6.19 1.66 8.02
C ILE A 98 7.72 1.68 7.96
N GLN A 99 8.29 1.92 6.77
CA GLN A 99 9.74 2.06 6.61
C GLN A 99 10.29 3.16 7.50
N MET A 100 9.68 4.36 7.48
CA MET A 100 10.10 5.46 8.34
C MET A 100 10.01 5.12 9.83
N LEU A 101 8.89 4.54 10.27
CA LEU A 101 8.64 4.20 11.68
C LEU A 101 9.61 3.14 12.21
N MET A 102 9.93 2.13 11.41
CA MET A 102 10.76 1.00 11.81
C MET A 102 12.25 1.24 11.61
N GLN A 103 12.65 2.08 10.64
CA GLN A 103 14.06 2.44 10.44
C GLN A 103 14.52 3.61 11.33
N GLY A 104 13.60 4.22 12.10
CA GLY A 104 13.94 5.19 13.15
C GLY A 104 14.40 6.55 12.63
N THR A 105 13.84 7.04 11.52
CA THR A 105 14.08 8.43 11.11
C THR A 105 13.42 9.39 12.12
N SER A 106 14.16 10.44 12.49
CA SER A 106 14.00 11.31 13.66
C SER A 106 12.71 12.16 13.77
N LEU A 107 11.52 11.63 13.49
CA LEU A 107 10.27 12.40 13.65
C LEU A 107 9.62 12.30 15.04
N THR A 108 10.12 11.47 15.96
CA THR A 108 9.41 11.18 17.23
C THR A 108 9.98 11.86 18.48
N LYS A 109 10.91 12.81 18.34
CA LYS A 109 11.37 13.61 19.49
C LYS A 109 10.49 14.82 19.82
N GLN A 110 9.51 15.19 18.99
CA GLN A 110 8.75 16.43 19.19
C GLN A 110 7.24 16.25 19.40
N GLU A 111 6.69 15.03 19.21
CA GLU A 111 5.25 14.77 19.41
C GLU A 111 4.91 13.99 20.69
N ARG A 112 5.90 13.76 21.57
CA ARG A 112 5.70 13.11 22.89
C ARG A 112 5.78 14.07 24.08
N GLU A 113 5.88 15.38 23.82
CA GLU A 113 5.79 16.43 24.83
C GLU A 113 4.67 17.42 24.45
N CYS A 114 3.42 16.97 24.59
CA CYS A 114 2.25 17.82 24.83
C CYS A 114 1.24 17.04 25.66
#